data_AF-A0A956R9B1-F1
#
_entry.id   AF-A0A956R9B1-F1
#
_cell.length_a   1.000
_cell.length_b   1.000
_cell.length_c   1.000
_cell.angle_alpha   90.00
_cell.angle_beta   90.00
_cell.angle_gamma   90.00
#
_symmetry.space_group_name_H-M   'P 1'
#
loop_
_entity.id
_entity.type
_entity.pdbx_description
1 polymer ?
#
loop_
_entity_poly.entity_id
_entity_poly.type
_entity_poly.pdbx_seq_one_letter_code
_entity_poly.pdbx_strand_id
1 'polypeptide(L)'
;LRTAVQEHLDGWAAPRPFERIPDPFQDVAGSPTVYIDTPDKEMAMVLMGQTLRLRDDHPDYPALVLANHVLGGAVESRLMERLRQKEGWSYGAFSFLDVESLDESGRFVAGAQCAPQNADKVLAAMGEEIERLLRDGVSEDELEAAKASYRAAFDNSLTSDETVAEQHLQDLYLGRTMTFTQRVNDAIAGLDAEQVRAALARHVRMDRFVEVVAGDMTKAGHGG
;
A
#
# COMPACT_ATOMS: atom_id res chain seq x y z
N LEU A 1 31.67 -6.27 -2.91
CA LEU A 1 30.92 -5.46 -3.89
C LEU A 1 31.81 -4.57 -4.78
N ARG A 2 32.57 -3.61 -4.22
CA ARG A 2 33.38 -2.67 -5.02
C ARG A 2 34.34 -3.35 -6.01
N THR A 3 35.05 -4.40 -5.58
CA THR A 3 35.93 -5.19 -6.45
C THR A 3 35.18 -5.85 -7.60
N ALA A 4 34.05 -6.53 -7.32
CA ALA A 4 33.25 -7.20 -8.34
C ALA A 4 32.61 -6.22 -9.35
N VAL A 5 32.12 -5.06 -8.86
CA VAL A 5 31.60 -3.98 -9.73
C VAL A 5 32.71 -3.49 -10.65
N GLN A 6 33.91 -3.28 -10.11
CA GLN A 6 35.05 -2.85 -10.92
C GLN A 6 35.48 -3.93 -11.90
N GLU A 7 35.61 -5.19 -11.50
CA GLU A 7 35.99 -6.30 -12.40
C GLU A 7 35.00 -6.51 -13.55
N HIS A 8 33.70 -6.33 -13.31
CA HIS A 8 32.67 -6.61 -14.32
C HIS A 8 32.25 -5.40 -15.16
N LEU A 9 32.45 -4.17 -14.66
CA LEU A 9 32.08 -2.94 -15.36
C LEU A 9 33.29 -2.09 -15.74
N ASP A 10 34.52 -2.59 -15.61
CA ASP A 10 35.71 -1.87 -16.07
C ASP A 10 35.62 -1.57 -17.56
N GLY A 11 35.92 -0.32 -17.94
CA GLY A 11 35.80 0.16 -19.31
C GLY A 11 34.36 0.31 -19.83
N TRP A 12 33.33 -0.01 -19.05
CA TRP A 12 31.95 0.24 -19.43
C TRP A 12 31.61 1.72 -19.29
N ALA A 13 31.07 2.30 -20.37
CA ALA A 13 30.54 3.65 -20.37
C ALA A 13 29.12 3.63 -20.93
N ALA A 14 28.20 4.27 -20.21
CA ALA A 14 26.84 4.44 -20.72
C ALA A 14 26.89 5.29 -22.00
N PRO A 15 26.26 4.85 -23.11
CA PRO A 15 26.27 5.59 -24.37
C PRO A 15 25.53 6.94 -24.27
N ARG A 16 24.72 7.11 -23.22
CA ARG A 16 24.03 8.35 -22.88
C ARG A 16 24.11 8.56 -21.37
N PRO A 17 24.20 9.81 -20.89
CA PRO A 17 24.10 10.08 -19.47
C PRO A 17 22.73 9.62 -18.94
N PHE A 18 22.72 9.14 -17.70
CA PHE A 18 21.49 8.87 -17.00
C PHE A 18 20.74 10.19 -16.75
N GLU A 19 19.46 10.20 -17.10
CA GLU A 19 18.53 11.26 -16.75
C GLU A 19 17.32 10.60 -16.09
N ARG A 20 17.03 11.05 -14.86
CA ARG A 20 15.89 10.53 -14.10
C ARG A 20 14.59 11.06 -14.68
N ILE A 21 13.62 10.19 -14.89
CA ILE A 21 12.25 10.59 -15.22
C ILE A 21 11.53 10.92 -13.91
N PRO A 22 11.04 12.16 -13.72
CA PRO A 22 10.25 12.52 -12.54
C PRO A 22 8.87 11.86 -12.55
N ASP A 23 8.39 11.50 -11.36
CA ASP A 23 6.99 11.11 -11.12
C ASP A 23 6.32 12.18 -10.25
N PRO A 24 5.90 13.32 -10.83
CA PRO A 24 5.27 14.38 -10.06
C PRO A 24 3.85 13.95 -9.65
N PHE A 25 3.50 14.25 -8.39
CA PHE A 25 2.14 14.07 -7.87
C PHE A 25 1.07 14.58 -8.84
N GLN A 26 0.12 13.71 -9.15
CA GLN A 26 -1.06 14.03 -9.94
C GLN A 26 -2.28 14.07 -9.01
N ASP A 27 -2.88 15.25 -8.84
CA ASP A 27 -4.14 15.34 -8.09
C ASP A 27 -5.26 14.74 -8.93
N VAL A 28 -5.89 13.69 -8.40
CA VAL A 28 -7.11 13.13 -9.00
C VAL A 28 -8.30 13.76 -8.29
N ALA A 29 -9.06 14.56 -9.03
CA ALA A 29 -10.26 15.20 -8.53
C ALA A 29 -11.48 14.29 -8.70
N GLY A 30 -12.32 14.25 -7.65
CA GLY A 30 -13.55 13.45 -7.60
C GLY A 30 -13.33 12.04 -7.06
N SER A 31 -14.42 11.40 -6.65
CA SER A 31 -14.47 9.97 -6.32
C SER A 31 -15.23 9.20 -7.40
N PRO A 32 -14.70 9.08 -8.63
CA PRO A 32 -15.37 8.32 -9.67
C PRO A 32 -15.32 6.83 -9.37
N THR A 33 -16.42 6.14 -9.69
CA THR A 33 -16.45 4.68 -9.81
C THR A 33 -16.32 4.31 -11.29
N VAL A 34 -15.30 3.51 -11.61
CA VAL A 34 -15.01 3.04 -12.97
C VAL A 34 -15.29 1.55 -13.05
N TYR A 35 -16.23 1.18 -13.93
CA TYR A 35 -16.51 -0.21 -14.25
C TYR A 35 -15.77 -0.61 -15.52
N ILE A 36 -15.00 -1.70 -15.46
CA ILE A 36 -14.26 -2.26 -16.59
C ILE A 36 -14.82 -3.63 -16.90
N ASP A 37 -15.56 -3.72 -18.00
CA ASP A 37 -16.10 -5.01 -18.43
C ASP A 37 -15.00 -5.95 -18.92
N THR A 38 -14.97 -7.12 -18.29
CA THR A 38 -14.09 -8.23 -18.65
C THR A 38 -14.94 -9.49 -18.79
N PRO A 39 -15.58 -9.68 -19.96
CA PRO A 39 -16.47 -10.81 -20.21
C PRO A 39 -15.81 -12.16 -19.89
N ASP A 40 -16.63 -13.12 -19.47
CA ASP A 40 -16.24 -14.50 -19.16
C ASP A 40 -15.26 -14.66 -17.97
N LYS A 41 -15.00 -13.59 -17.20
CA LYS A 41 -14.21 -13.68 -15.97
C LYS A 41 -15.06 -14.19 -14.81
N GLU A 42 -14.59 -15.26 -14.17
CA GLU A 42 -15.24 -15.84 -12.98
C GLU A 42 -14.96 -15.06 -11.68
N MET A 43 -13.97 -14.17 -11.69
CA MET A 43 -13.61 -13.32 -10.56
C MET A 43 -13.55 -11.86 -11.01
N ALA A 44 -14.11 -10.98 -10.19
CA ALA A 44 -13.93 -9.54 -10.29
C ALA A 44 -12.80 -9.08 -9.37
N MET A 45 -12.06 -8.07 -9.81
CA MET A 45 -11.14 -7.27 -9.02
C MET A 45 -11.83 -5.97 -8.63
N VAL A 46 -11.88 -5.69 -7.34
CA VAL A 46 -12.39 -4.44 -6.78
C VAL A 46 -11.22 -3.70 -6.16
N LEU A 47 -11.03 -2.43 -6.55
CA LEU A 47 -10.00 -1.55 -6.02
C LEU A 47 -10.61 -0.23 -5.57
N MET A 48 -10.08 0.33 -4.49
CA MET A 48 -10.29 1.71 -4.09
C MET A 48 -8.92 2.33 -3.84
N GLY A 49 -8.60 3.43 -4.53
CA GLY A 49 -7.30 4.08 -4.37
C GLY A 49 -7.36 5.59 -4.41
N GLN A 50 -6.49 6.24 -3.66
CA GLN A 50 -6.25 7.69 -3.74
C GLN A 50 -4.75 7.94 -3.94
N THR A 51 -4.43 9.00 -4.66
CA THR A 51 -3.07 9.54 -4.72
C THR A 51 -2.77 10.35 -3.47
N LEU A 52 -1.57 10.22 -2.93
CA LEU A 52 -1.06 10.95 -1.78
C LEU A 52 0.12 11.82 -2.20
N ARG A 53 0.10 13.08 -1.77
CA ARG A 53 1.29 13.94 -1.87
C ARG A 53 2.22 13.62 -0.70
N LEU A 54 2.92 12.50 -0.81
CA LEU A 54 3.69 11.90 0.28
C LEU A 54 5.00 11.32 -0.28
N ARG A 55 6.05 11.38 0.54
CA ARG A 55 7.34 10.74 0.28
C ARG A 55 7.73 9.91 1.50
N ASP A 56 8.60 8.93 1.32
CA ASP A 56 9.03 8.03 2.39
C ASP A 56 9.81 8.70 3.56
N ASP A 57 10.28 9.93 3.39
CA ASP A 57 10.93 10.71 4.46
C ASP A 57 9.99 11.67 5.20
N HIS A 58 8.69 11.66 4.87
CA HIS A 58 7.70 12.48 5.54
C HIS A 58 7.46 11.98 6.99
N PRO A 59 7.29 12.87 7.99
CA PRO A 59 7.11 12.47 9.39
C PRO A 59 5.91 11.55 9.66
N ASP A 60 4.85 11.67 8.85
CA ASP A 60 3.65 10.81 8.96
C ASP A 60 3.78 9.46 8.23
N TYR A 61 4.84 9.24 7.45
CA TYR A 61 5.01 7.99 6.69
C TYR A 61 4.97 6.74 7.58
N PRO A 62 5.71 6.66 8.71
CA PRO A 62 5.61 5.55 9.66
C PRO A 62 4.18 5.24 10.11
N ALA A 63 3.40 6.28 10.40
CA ALA A 63 2.03 6.15 10.86
C ALA A 63 1.09 5.59 9.78
N LEU A 64 1.28 6.02 8.53
CA LEU A 64 0.50 5.51 7.40
C LEU A 64 0.88 4.08 7.01
N VAL A 65 2.16 3.69 7.15
CA VAL A 65 2.61 2.30 6.99
C VAL A 65 1.89 1.40 7.99
N LEU A 66 1.86 1.80 9.27
CA LEU A 66 1.22 1.01 10.30
C LEU A 66 -0.31 0.96 10.13
N ALA A 67 -0.94 2.07 9.76
CA ALA A 67 -2.37 2.09 9.40
C ALA A 67 -2.70 1.16 8.23
N ASN A 68 -1.86 1.14 7.19
CA ASN A 68 -2.00 0.20 6.08
C ASN A 68 -1.90 -1.25 6.56
N HIS A 69 -0.94 -1.56 7.44
CA HIS A 69 -0.75 -2.90 8.00
C HIS A 69 -2.01 -3.41 8.69
N VAL A 70 -2.65 -2.55 9.49
CA VAL A 70 -3.94 -2.84 10.18
C VAL A 70 -5.08 -3.05 9.19
N LEU A 71 -5.18 -2.20 8.16
CA LEU A 71 -6.30 -2.26 7.20
C LEU A 71 -6.26 -3.53 6.36
N GLY A 72 -5.13 -3.82 5.72
CA GLY A 72 -5.01 -4.85 4.69
C GLY A 72 -3.59 -5.27 4.34
N GLY A 73 -2.56 -4.71 4.98
CA GLY A 73 -1.16 -5.08 4.74
C GLY A 73 -0.73 -6.39 5.42
N ALA A 74 -1.55 -6.91 6.35
CA ALA A 74 -1.32 -8.15 7.07
C ALA A 74 -2.36 -9.24 6.73
N VAL A 75 -2.02 -10.49 7.01
CA VAL A 75 -2.95 -11.62 6.89
C VAL A 75 -4.10 -11.49 7.91
N GLU A 76 -3.79 -11.07 9.13
CA GLU A 76 -4.75 -10.75 10.20
C GLU A 76 -5.08 -9.25 10.18
N SER A 77 -5.72 -8.80 9.09
CA SER A 77 -6.10 -7.41 8.88
C SER A 77 -7.62 -7.21 8.87
N ARG A 78 -8.08 -5.97 9.03
CA ARG A 78 -9.51 -5.64 9.04
C ARG A 78 -10.24 -6.09 7.78
N LEU A 79 -9.64 -5.87 6.60
CA LEU A 79 -10.23 -6.29 5.32
C LEU A 79 -10.31 -7.81 5.20
N MET A 80 -9.27 -8.55 5.58
CA MET A 80 -9.29 -10.01 5.59
C MET A 80 -10.33 -10.55 6.58
N GLU A 81 -10.38 -10.03 7.79
CA GLU A 81 -11.38 -10.39 8.80
C GLU A 81 -12.80 -10.17 8.28
N ARG A 82 -13.06 -8.98 7.70
CA ARG A 82 -14.40 -8.61 7.22
C ARG A 82 -14.82 -9.46 6.02
N LEU A 83 -13.99 -9.49 4.98
CA LEU A 83 -14.40 -10.03 3.67
C LEU A 83 -14.21 -11.55 3.56
N ARG A 84 -13.20 -12.11 4.23
CA ARG A 84 -12.92 -13.55 4.22
C ARG A 84 -13.58 -14.30 5.36
N GLN A 85 -13.43 -13.82 6.60
CA GLN A 85 -13.86 -14.59 7.77
C GLN A 85 -15.34 -14.38 8.08
N LYS A 86 -15.82 -13.13 8.07
CA LYS A 86 -17.22 -12.83 8.43
C LYS A 86 -18.20 -13.05 7.27
N GLU A 87 -17.91 -12.47 6.10
CA GLU A 87 -18.86 -12.47 4.98
C GLU A 87 -18.62 -13.60 3.97
N GLY A 88 -17.38 -14.08 3.86
CA GLY A 88 -17.01 -15.14 2.90
C GLY A 88 -17.11 -14.73 1.43
N TRP A 89 -17.08 -13.43 1.13
CA TRP A 89 -17.20 -12.89 -0.25
C TRP A 89 -15.87 -12.88 -1.01
N SER A 90 -14.74 -12.84 -0.31
CA SER A 90 -13.41 -12.80 -0.89
C SER A 90 -12.44 -13.71 -0.14
N TYR A 91 -11.58 -14.41 -0.87
CA TYR A 91 -10.44 -15.14 -0.29
C TYR A 91 -9.17 -14.29 -0.17
N GLY A 92 -9.12 -13.16 -0.89
CA GLY A 92 -7.96 -12.28 -0.95
C GLY A 92 -8.41 -10.83 -0.91
N ALA A 93 -8.16 -10.19 0.23
CA ALA A 93 -8.32 -8.75 0.41
C ALA A 93 -7.00 -8.19 0.94
N PHE A 94 -6.65 -6.98 0.52
CA PHE A 94 -5.37 -6.37 0.82
C PHE A 94 -5.47 -4.85 0.81
N SER A 95 -4.44 -4.21 1.35
CA SER A 95 -4.15 -2.81 1.10
C SER A 95 -2.65 -2.59 1.02
N PHE A 96 -2.24 -1.59 0.26
CA PHE A 96 -0.86 -1.17 0.19
C PHE A 96 -0.77 0.36 0.19
N LEU A 97 0.30 0.84 0.83
CA LEU A 97 0.80 2.19 0.73
C LEU A 97 2.07 2.11 -0.13
N ASP A 98 2.08 2.81 -1.26
CA ASP A 98 3.26 2.94 -2.10
C ASP A 98 3.64 4.42 -2.19
N VAL A 99 4.89 4.73 -1.90
CA VAL A 99 5.41 6.11 -1.87
C VAL A 99 6.77 6.15 -2.51
N GLU A 100 7.01 7.21 -3.26
CA GLU A 100 8.30 7.45 -3.88
C GLU A 100 9.35 7.91 -2.85
N SER A 101 10.62 7.71 -3.19
CA SER A 101 11.76 8.17 -2.37
C SER A 101 12.35 9.51 -2.85
N LEU A 102 12.03 9.93 -4.07
CA LEU A 102 12.60 11.12 -4.71
C LEU A 102 11.56 12.21 -4.95
N ASP A 103 10.35 11.85 -5.35
CA ASP A 103 9.24 12.76 -5.57
C ASP A 103 8.21 12.68 -4.44
N GLU A 104 7.46 13.74 -4.19
CA GLU A 104 6.32 13.73 -3.24
C GLU A 104 5.09 13.07 -3.88
N SER A 105 5.24 11.85 -4.37
CA SER A 105 4.22 11.08 -5.08
C SER A 105 4.03 9.74 -4.38
N GLY A 106 2.77 9.41 -4.10
CA GLY A 106 2.42 8.14 -3.49
C GLY A 106 0.95 7.82 -3.72
N ARG A 107 0.54 6.65 -3.26
CA ARG A 107 -0.84 6.18 -3.33
C ARG A 107 -1.15 5.23 -2.19
N PHE A 108 -2.40 5.30 -1.74
CA PHE A 108 -2.96 4.36 -0.78
C PHE A 108 -4.11 3.63 -1.46
N VAL A 109 -4.00 2.30 -1.52
CA VAL A 109 -4.93 1.46 -2.29
C VAL A 109 -5.38 0.29 -1.44
N ALA A 110 -6.67 0.01 -1.45
CA ALA A 110 -7.27 -1.21 -0.94
C ALA A 110 -7.85 -2.02 -2.10
N GLY A 111 -7.84 -3.34 -1.99
CA GLY A 111 -8.30 -4.22 -3.04
C GLY A 111 -8.83 -5.56 -2.54
N ALA A 112 -9.70 -6.18 -3.34
CA ALA A 112 -10.19 -7.52 -3.09
C ALA A 112 -10.59 -8.24 -4.39
N GLN A 113 -10.45 -9.57 -4.39
CA GLN A 113 -10.94 -10.44 -5.45
C GLN A 113 -12.21 -11.17 -4.99
N CYS A 114 -13.28 -11.11 -5.76
CA CYS A 114 -14.55 -11.75 -5.40
C CYS A 114 -15.29 -12.28 -6.62
N ALA A 115 -16.36 -13.04 -6.42
CA ALA A 115 -17.27 -13.37 -7.52
C ALA A 115 -17.97 -12.08 -8.02
N PRO A 116 -18.15 -11.88 -9.35
CA PRO A 116 -18.68 -10.63 -9.89
C PRO A 116 -19.98 -10.14 -9.26
N GLN A 117 -20.90 -11.05 -8.93
CA GLN A 117 -22.17 -10.74 -8.26
C GLN A 117 -22.04 -10.15 -6.83
N ASN A 118 -20.84 -10.23 -6.24
CA ASN A 118 -20.53 -9.67 -4.93
C ASN A 118 -19.71 -8.37 -5.02
N ALA A 119 -19.34 -7.91 -6.22
CA ALA A 119 -18.41 -6.80 -6.41
C ALA A 119 -18.84 -5.53 -5.68
N ASP A 120 -20.09 -5.09 -5.85
CA ASP A 120 -20.60 -3.88 -5.18
C ASP A 120 -20.66 -4.03 -3.65
N LYS A 121 -20.97 -5.24 -3.15
CA LYS A 121 -20.98 -5.52 -1.70
C LYS A 121 -19.58 -5.46 -1.10
N VAL A 122 -18.60 -6.00 -1.83
CA VAL A 122 -17.20 -5.96 -1.45
C VAL A 122 -16.67 -4.53 -1.47
N LEU A 123 -16.98 -3.77 -2.53
CA LEU A 123 -16.63 -2.35 -2.64
C LEU A 123 -17.19 -1.54 -1.47
N ALA A 124 -18.49 -1.68 -1.18
CA ALA A 124 -19.12 -1.01 -0.05
C ALA A 124 -18.47 -1.39 1.29
N ALA A 125 -18.24 -2.69 1.53
CA ALA A 125 -17.58 -3.14 2.76
C ALA A 125 -16.14 -2.62 2.89
N MET A 126 -15.38 -2.52 1.80
CA MET A 126 -14.04 -1.91 1.81
C MET A 126 -14.12 -0.43 2.19
N GLY A 127 -15.03 0.32 1.58
CA GLY A 127 -15.28 1.72 1.91
C GLY A 127 -15.65 1.92 3.37
N GLU A 128 -16.56 1.08 3.90
CA GLU A 128 -16.94 1.09 5.32
C GLU A 128 -15.73 0.84 6.24
N GLU A 129 -14.87 -0.14 5.94
CA GLU A 129 -13.66 -0.41 6.74
C GLU A 129 -12.70 0.79 6.77
N ILE A 130 -12.51 1.46 5.62
CA ILE A 130 -11.68 2.66 5.52
C ILE A 130 -12.31 3.81 6.32
N GLU A 131 -13.62 4.03 6.20
CA GLU A 131 -14.34 5.04 6.97
C GLU A 131 -14.25 4.80 8.48
N ARG A 132 -14.40 3.54 8.92
CA ARG A 132 -14.23 3.19 10.34
C ARG A 132 -12.80 3.41 10.80
N LEU A 133 -11.80 3.09 9.97
CA LEU A 133 -10.40 3.37 10.29
C LEU A 133 -10.14 4.88 10.42
N LEU A 134 -10.72 5.70 9.54
CA LEU A 134 -10.62 7.15 9.61
C LEU A 134 -11.32 7.75 10.84
N ARG A 135 -12.54 7.26 11.16
CA ARG A 135 -13.39 7.79 12.22
C ARG A 135 -12.95 7.32 13.61
N ASP A 136 -12.78 6.00 13.75
CA ASP A 136 -12.57 5.35 15.04
C ASP A 136 -11.07 5.15 15.34
N GLY A 137 -10.22 5.21 14.31
CA GLY A 137 -8.80 4.95 14.42
C GLY A 137 -8.48 3.46 14.59
N VAL A 138 -7.30 3.20 15.13
CA VAL A 138 -6.82 1.86 15.51
C VAL A 138 -6.97 1.73 17.03
N SER A 139 -7.49 0.59 17.51
CA SER A 139 -7.51 0.31 18.94
C SER A 139 -6.11 -0.03 19.47
N GLU A 140 -5.90 0.05 20.79
CA GLU A 140 -4.59 -0.26 21.39
C GLU A 140 -4.16 -1.72 21.08
N ASP A 141 -5.09 -2.66 21.18
CA ASP A 141 -4.80 -4.08 20.90
C ASP A 141 -4.43 -4.29 19.42
N GLU A 142 -5.15 -3.66 18.49
CA GLU A 142 -4.81 -3.71 17.07
C GLU A 142 -3.47 -3.04 16.78
N LEU A 143 -3.15 -1.94 17.47
CA LEU A 143 -1.89 -1.22 17.30
C LEU A 143 -0.72 -2.10 17.70
N GLU A 144 -0.77 -2.69 18.89
CA GLU A 144 0.30 -3.54 19.41
C GLU A 144 0.45 -4.82 18.57
N ALA A 145 -0.66 -5.45 18.18
CA ALA A 145 -0.63 -6.59 17.26
C ALA A 145 -0.02 -6.21 15.90
N ALA A 146 -0.38 -5.05 15.35
CA ALA A 146 0.16 -4.58 14.08
C ALA A 146 1.66 -4.27 14.18
N LYS A 147 2.13 -3.62 15.24
CA LYS A 147 3.56 -3.37 15.47
C LYS A 147 4.36 -4.67 15.55
N ALA A 148 3.87 -5.63 16.34
CA ALA A 148 4.52 -6.94 16.49
C ALA A 148 4.57 -7.70 15.16
N SER A 149 3.44 -7.73 14.43
CA SER A 149 3.33 -8.38 13.12
C SER A 149 4.23 -7.71 12.07
N TYR A 150 4.22 -6.39 12.00
CA TYR A 150 5.07 -5.62 11.09
C TYR A 150 6.55 -5.87 11.39
N ARG A 151 6.94 -5.85 12.66
CA ARG A 151 8.31 -6.13 13.08
C ARG A 151 8.74 -7.55 12.69
N ALA A 152 7.90 -8.55 12.93
CA ALA A 152 8.18 -9.93 12.56
C ALA A 152 8.31 -10.10 11.03
N ALA A 153 7.45 -9.43 10.25
CA ALA A 153 7.54 -9.43 8.79
C ALA A 153 8.84 -8.78 8.29
N PHE A 154 9.24 -7.66 8.90
CA PHE A 154 10.51 -7.02 8.61
C PHE A 154 11.71 -7.91 8.95
N ASP A 155 11.75 -8.49 10.16
CA ASP A 155 12.85 -9.38 10.57
C ASP A 155 12.94 -10.61 9.64
N ASN A 156 11.80 -11.16 9.21
CA ASN A 156 11.76 -12.24 8.23
C ASN A 156 12.29 -11.80 6.85
N SER A 157 11.98 -10.59 6.40
CA SER A 157 12.47 -10.05 5.12
C SER A 157 14.00 -9.95 5.08
N LEU A 158 14.64 -9.67 6.22
CA LEU A 158 16.10 -9.60 6.34
C LEU A 158 16.80 -10.96 6.24
N THR A 159 16.06 -12.07 6.24
CA THR A 159 16.63 -13.41 6.02
C THR A 159 16.86 -13.71 4.54
N SER A 160 16.33 -12.87 3.64
CA SER A 160 16.47 -12.99 2.19
C SER A 160 17.66 -12.16 1.70
N ASP A 161 18.70 -12.83 1.19
CA ASP A 161 19.86 -12.17 0.58
C ASP A 161 19.46 -11.24 -0.59
N GLU A 162 18.44 -11.64 -1.36
CA GLU A 162 17.91 -10.85 -2.48
C GLU A 162 17.31 -9.54 -1.99
N THR A 163 16.43 -9.60 -0.98
CA THR A 163 15.78 -8.43 -0.40
C THR A 163 16.80 -7.47 0.22
N VAL A 164 17.79 -8.01 0.94
CA VAL A 164 18.87 -7.20 1.53
C VAL A 164 19.72 -6.55 0.43
N ALA A 165 20.02 -7.27 -0.65
CA ALA A 165 20.79 -6.72 -1.78
C ALA A 165 20.03 -5.61 -2.53
N GLU A 166 18.74 -5.82 -2.82
CA GLU A 166 17.88 -4.81 -3.46
C GLU A 166 17.79 -3.53 -2.64
N GLN A 167 17.56 -3.67 -1.34
CA GLN A 167 17.50 -2.55 -0.42
C GLN A 167 18.84 -1.79 -0.38
N HIS A 168 19.99 -2.49 -0.37
CA HIS A 168 21.30 -1.84 -0.44
C HIS A 168 21.53 -1.11 -1.76
N LEU A 169 21.06 -1.65 -2.89
CA LEU A 169 21.16 -0.97 -4.19
C LEU A 169 20.30 0.30 -4.22
N GLN A 170 19.09 0.24 -3.67
CA GLN A 170 18.20 1.39 -3.56
C GLN A 170 18.79 2.47 -2.65
N ASP A 171 19.35 2.08 -1.50
CA ASP A 171 20.08 2.99 -0.61
C ASP A 171 21.24 3.70 -1.33
N LEU A 172 22.06 2.96 -2.08
CA LEU A 172 23.16 3.54 -2.85
C LEU A 172 22.66 4.55 -3.89
N TYR A 173 21.57 4.23 -4.58
CA TYR A 173 20.95 5.11 -5.55
C TYR A 173 20.41 6.40 -4.88
N LEU A 174 19.80 6.28 -3.71
CA LEU A 174 19.21 7.40 -2.96
C LEU A 174 20.22 8.17 -2.09
N GLY A 175 21.47 7.71 -2.00
CA GLY A 175 22.46 8.26 -1.07
C GLY A 175 22.10 8.03 0.41
N ARG A 176 21.40 6.93 0.70
CA ARG A 176 20.94 6.51 2.04
C ARG A 176 21.75 5.32 2.55
N THR A 177 21.48 4.94 3.79
CA THR A 177 21.96 3.71 4.42
C THR A 177 20.82 3.05 5.17
N MET A 178 21.04 1.84 5.67
CA MET A 178 20.16 1.11 6.60
C MET A 178 19.75 1.88 7.85
N THR A 179 20.44 2.97 8.19
CA THR A 179 20.00 3.89 9.22
C THR A 179 18.67 4.59 8.86
N PHE A 180 18.36 4.79 7.58
CA PHE A 180 17.04 5.28 7.15
C PHE A 180 15.94 4.30 7.54
N THR A 181 16.05 3.04 7.10
CA THR A 181 15.09 1.98 7.42
C THR A 181 14.97 1.75 8.92
N GLN A 182 16.10 1.76 9.65
CA GLN A 182 16.09 1.66 11.10
C GLN A 182 15.29 2.80 11.75
N ARG A 183 15.49 4.06 11.33
CA ARG A 183 14.72 5.20 11.87
C ARG A 183 13.22 5.07 11.60
N VAL A 184 12.82 4.57 10.43
CA VAL A 184 11.40 4.33 10.11
C VAL A 184 10.84 3.25 11.05
N ASN A 185 11.55 2.14 11.23
CA ASN A 185 11.13 1.05 12.12
C ASN A 185 11.05 1.49 13.59
N ASP A 186 12.03 2.26 14.06
CA ASP A 186 12.03 2.82 15.42
C ASP A 186 10.86 3.80 15.60
N ALA A 187 10.55 4.61 14.59
CA ALA A 187 9.40 5.49 14.61
C ALA A 187 8.09 4.68 14.68
N ILE A 188 7.94 3.62 13.87
CA ILE A 188 6.76 2.73 13.91
C ILE A 188 6.58 2.10 15.29
N ALA A 189 7.66 1.61 15.91
CA ALA A 189 7.61 1.01 17.23
C ALA A 189 7.16 2.01 18.32
N GLY A 190 7.50 3.29 18.16
CA GLY A 190 7.15 4.36 19.09
C GLY A 190 5.78 5.02 18.87
N LEU A 191 5.03 4.62 17.85
CA LEU A 191 3.73 5.23 17.54
C LEU A 191 2.67 4.92 18.60
N ASP A 192 1.77 5.86 18.86
CA ASP A 192 0.51 5.61 19.55
C ASP A 192 -0.70 5.67 18.60
N ALA A 193 -1.87 5.24 19.09
CA ALA A 193 -3.10 5.20 18.30
C ALA A 193 -3.57 6.60 17.84
N GLU A 194 -3.29 7.64 18.62
CA GLU A 194 -3.68 9.01 18.29
C GLU A 194 -2.84 9.55 17.13
N GLN A 195 -1.53 9.30 17.14
CA GLN A 195 -0.60 9.66 16.07
C GLN A 195 -0.99 9.00 14.74
N VAL A 196 -1.36 7.71 14.79
CA VAL A 196 -1.85 6.98 13.61
C VAL A 196 -3.13 7.60 13.07
N ARG A 197 -4.12 7.85 13.94
CA ARG A 197 -5.39 8.50 13.55
C ARG A 197 -5.15 9.90 12.98
N ALA A 198 -4.27 10.68 13.61
CA ALA A 198 -3.99 12.04 13.19
C ALA A 198 -3.30 12.09 11.82
N ALA A 199 -2.37 11.17 11.56
CA ALA A 199 -1.74 11.01 10.25
C ALA A 199 -2.78 10.62 9.18
N LEU A 200 -3.62 9.61 9.46
CA LEU A 200 -4.70 9.22 8.57
C LEU A 200 -5.61 10.39 8.21
N ALA A 201 -6.06 11.16 9.21
CA ALA A 201 -6.95 12.32 8.99
C ALA A 201 -6.30 13.44 8.15
N ARG A 202 -4.97 13.56 8.15
CA ARG A 202 -4.24 14.55 7.33
C ARG A 202 -4.12 14.14 5.87
N HIS A 203 -3.96 12.85 5.59
CA HIS A 203 -3.55 12.37 4.27
C HIS A 203 -4.66 11.63 3.52
N VAL A 204 -5.56 10.95 4.22
CA VAL A 204 -6.55 10.05 3.62
C VAL A 204 -7.94 10.68 3.67
N ARG A 205 -8.59 10.78 2.51
CA ARG A 205 -9.94 11.37 2.41
C ARG A 205 -10.84 10.53 1.52
N MET A 206 -12.04 10.21 2.02
CA MET A 206 -13.02 9.40 1.27
C MET A 206 -13.45 10.04 -0.05
N ASP A 207 -13.53 11.37 -0.10
CA ASP A 207 -13.89 12.15 -1.30
C ASP A 207 -12.76 12.23 -2.36
N ARG A 208 -11.69 11.46 -2.18
CA ARG A 208 -10.55 11.33 -3.11
C ARG A 208 -10.26 9.92 -3.57
N PHE A 209 -11.05 8.94 -3.14
CA PHE A 209 -10.90 7.58 -3.64
C PHE A 209 -11.53 7.42 -5.01
N VAL A 210 -10.71 6.98 -5.97
CA VAL A 210 -11.17 6.38 -7.21
C VAL A 210 -11.49 4.93 -6.94
N GLU A 211 -12.67 4.50 -7.34
CA GLU A 211 -13.11 3.12 -7.23
C GLU A 211 -13.03 2.46 -8.61
N VAL A 212 -12.53 1.24 -8.67
CA VAL A 212 -12.45 0.47 -9.91
C VAL A 212 -12.99 -0.93 -9.67
N VAL A 213 -13.96 -1.32 -10.49
CA VAL A 213 -14.53 -2.67 -10.50
C VAL A 213 -14.28 -3.27 -11.88
N ALA A 214 -13.43 -4.28 -11.95
CA ALA A 214 -13.13 -5.01 -13.19
C ALA A 214 -13.59 -6.45 -13.08
N GLY A 215 -14.54 -6.88 -13.91
CA GLY A 215 -15.15 -8.20 -13.84
C GLY A 215 -16.15 -8.41 -14.98
N ASP A 216 -16.83 -9.55 -15.02
CA ASP A 216 -17.97 -9.76 -15.91
C ASP A 216 -19.13 -8.86 -15.44
N MET A 217 -19.38 -7.76 -16.15
CA MET A 217 -20.36 -6.75 -15.72
C MET A 217 -21.79 -7.26 -15.84
N THR A 218 -22.05 -8.21 -16.73
CA THR A 218 -23.36 -8.86 -16.82
C THR A 218 -23.64 -9.64 -15.54
N LYS A 219 -22.67 -10.44 -15.07
CA LYS A 219 -22.77 -11.15 -13.79
C LYS A 219 -22.80 -10.20 -12.58
N ALA A 220 -22.15 -9.04 -12.66
CA ALA A 220 -22.14 -8.03 -11.61
C ALA A 220 -23.42 -7.18 -11.54
N GLY A 221 -24.36 -7.33 -12.48
CA GLY A 221 -25.60 -6.53 -12.52
C GLY A 221 -25.43 -5.14 -13.17
N HIS A 222 -24.30 -4.90 -13.84
CA HIS A 222 -23.94 -3.67 -14.55
C HIS A 222 -23.87 -3.86 -16.09
N GLY A 223 -24.42 -4.96 -16.61
CA GLY A 223 -24.47 -5.23 -18.04
C GLY A 223 -25.40 -4.24 -18.76
N GLY A 224 -24.87 -3.52 -19.73
CA GLY A 224 -25.61 -2.70 -20.69
C GLY A 224 -26.16 -3.50 -21.86
#